data_AF-A0A2V9LX79-F1
#
_entry.id   AF-A0A2V9LX79-F1
#
_cell.length_a   1.000
_cell.length_b   1.000
_cell.length_c   1.000
_cell.angle_alpha   90.00
_cell.angle_beta   90.00
_cell.angle_gamma   90.00
#
_symmetry.space_group_name_H-M   'P 1'
#
loop_
_entity.id
_entity.type
_entity.pdbx_description
1 polymer ?
#
loop_
_entity_poly.entity_id
_entity_poly.type
_entity_poly.pdbx_seq_one_letter_code
_entity_poly.pdbx_strand_id
1 'polypeptide(L)'
;MAISCGPIHVTVGAEVVWDGRVWTVVNAGETRIEFLGDGNAFTGLPYETFEELVKKGRITCPSTGATNNLSSTVKKLFEEASEKDFQEANRRMALVRSYLKGDPTSVSQRTLRYLVAQYKKAEAVQGCGYAGLMTRNHRKGNRSRKLPEATYQLTVEFIERDYETVKQKTKYAVYAALLLVCQERGVTPPSYKTFSKLVKQRPRYEQTLKRQGRRAAYSHEPFYWELTQTTPRHGDRPFEIVHIDHTELDVELRCSQTGRNLGRPWMTLLTDAFSRRELAVYLTYDSPSYRSAMMILRECVRRHGRLPQILVIDGGPEFRSTYFETLLARYECTQKIRPPARARFGSVCERLFGTANTHLIHNLTGNTQLTRNVRQVTQSVNPKNLAVWTLESLSSRLCEWAYEVYDTIEHPTLGQSPREAFQAGLAQSGIRSHRLIAYDDDFLVLTLPTTRKGTVKVFPGRGIKVHGLYYWCDSFRMGCRYRVCLRPESVGAMLFRALCRLSGMLTKGTDDRSGGVAQAPVPPFQGLDDFRQKAGHVFEVGGV
;
A
#
# COMPACT_ATOMS: atom_id res chain seq x y z
N MET A 1 14.78 -3.49 20.97
CA MET A 1 15.38 -2.92 22.20
C MET A 1 16.77 -2.41 21.84
N ALA A 2 16.94 -1.10 21.69
CA ALA A 2 18.26 -0.50 21.42
C ALA A 2 18.86 -0.11 22.78
N ILE A 3 19.89 -0.83 23.20
CA ILE A 3 20.68 -0.52 24.39
C ILE A 3 21.60 0.64 24.01
N SER A 4 21.20 1.85 24.38
CA SER A 4 22.00 3.06 24.23
C SER A 4 23.06 3.08 25.33
N CYS A 5 24.24 2.53 25.04
CA CYS A 5 25.43 2.71 25.87
C CYS A 5 26.10 4.05 25.48
N GLY A 6 26.60 4.83 26.44
CA GLY A 6 27.43 6.01 26.16
C GLY A 6 28.72 5.63 25.40
N PRO A 7 29.50 6.59 24.90
CA PRO A 7 30.76 6.29 24.21
C PRO A 7 31.68 5.49 25.13
N ILE A 8 32.18 4.36 24.65
CA ILE A 8 33.13 3.52 25.39
C ILE A 8 34.49 4.19 25.30
N HIS A 9 35.01 4.63 26.44
CA HIS A 9 36.34 5.22 26.53
C HIS A 9 37.39 4.12 26.63
N VAL A 10 38.29 4.04 25.64
CA VAL A 10 39.40 3.08 25.62
C VAL A 10 40.65 3.79 26.16
N THR A 11 40.74 3.93 27.47
CA THR A 11 41.92 4.47 28.16
C THR A 11 42.42 3.44 29.16
N VAL A 12 43.73 3.39 29.40
CA VAL A 12 44.31 2.50 30.43
C VAL A 12 43.63 2.77 31.78
N GLY A 13 43.18 1.70 32.45
CA GLY A 13 42.39 1.74 33.67
C GLY A 13 40.87 1.81 33.46
N ALA A 14 40.38 1.95 32.22
CA ALA A 14 38.94 1.91 31.94
C ALA A 14 38.40 0.48 32.04
N GLU A 15 37.22 0.33 32.63
CA GLU A 15 36.54 -0.95 32.73
C GLU A 15 35.51 -1.11 31.59
N VAL A 16 35.35 -2.34 31.08
CA VAL A 16 34.34 -2.76 30.11
C VAL A 16 33.68 -4.05 30.57
N VAL A 17 32.41 -4.24 30.24
CA VAL A 17 31.70 -5.51 30.44
C VAL A 17 31.67 -6.26 29.12
N TRP A 18 32.32 -7.41 29.09
CA TRP A 18 32.36 -8.31 27.95
C TRP A 18 31.97 -9.71 28.39
N ASP A 19 30.91 -10.24 27.77
CA ASP A 19 30.33 -11.55 28.08
C ASP A 19 29.91 -11.70 29.56
N GLY A 20 29.37 -10.61 30.13
CA GLY A 20 28.89 -10.57 31.51
C GLY A 20 29.97 -10.45 32.57
N ARG A 21 31.26 -10.37 32.19
CA ARG A 21 32.40 -10.18 33.11
C ARG A 21 32.98 -8.77 32.97
N VAL A 22 33.52 -8.23 34.06
CA VAL A 22 34.24 -6.94 34.05
C VAL A 22 35.67 -7.19 33.61
N TRP A 23 36.15 -6.35 32.69
CA TRP A 23 37.47 -6.37 32.13
C TRP A 23 38.08 -4.97 32.22
N THR A 24 39.31 -4.85 32.69
CA THR A 24 40.04 -3.59 32.78
C THR A 24 41.01 -3.46 31.61
N VAL A 25 40.96 -2.33 30.91
CA VAL A 25 41.93 -2.00 29.87
C VAL A 25 43.28 -1.77 30.53
N VAL A 26 44.23 -2.67 30.30
CA VAL A 26 45.60 -2.57 30.85
C VAL A 26 46.56 -1.93 29.87
N ASN A 27 46.29 -2.03 28.57
CA ASN A 27 47.07 -1.39 27.54
C ASN A 27 46.20 -1.10 26.32
N ALA A 28 46.34 0.09 25.76
CA ALA A 28 45.71 0.48 24.50
C ALA A 28 46.83 0.81 23.51
N GLY A 29 47.36 -0.23 22.86
CA GLY A 29 48.43 -0.09 21.86
C GLY A 29 47.91 0.46 20.53
N GLU A 30 48.76 0.50 19.52
CA GLU A 30 48.39 1.02 18.19
C GLU A 30 47.47 0.08 17.39
N THR A 31 47.56 -1.23 17.62
CA THR A 31 46.84 -2.25 16.82
C THR A 31 45.84 -3.08 17.63
N ARG A 32 45.98 -3.11 18.96
CA ARG A 32 45.19 -3.96 19.85
C ARG A 32 44.99 -3.32 21.23
N ILE A 33 43.91 -3.72 21.89
CA ILE A 33 43.56 -3.35 23.26
C ILE A 33 43.67 -4.61 24.12
N GLU A 34 44.39 -4.50 25.22
CA GLU A 34 44.62 -5.60 26.17
C GLU A 34 43.76 -5.39 27.41
N PHE A 35 43.12 -6.48 27.84
CA PHE A 35 42.13 -6.53 28.90
C PHE A 35 42.56 -7.53 29.97
N LEU A 36 42.33 -7.15 31.22
CA LEU A 36 42.52 -7.99 32.40
C LEU A 36 41.16 -8.25 33.06
N GLY A 37 40.78 -9.52 33.18
CA GLY A 37 39.53 -9.96 33.83
C GLY A 37 39.78 -10.66 35.16
N ASP A 38 38.69 -11.03 35.83
CA ASP A 38 38.73 -11.72 37.13
C ASP A 38 39.59 -13.00 37.09
N GLY A 39 40.47 -13.15 38.07
CA GLY A 39 41.38 -14.30 38.20
C GLY A 39 42.68 -14.24 37.37
N ASN A 40 43.17 -13.04 37.05
CA ASN A 40 44.34 -12.80 36.17
C ASN A 40 44.15 -13.30 34.73
N ALA A 41 42.90 -13.41 34.27
CA ALA A 41 42.62 -13.73 32.87
C ALA A 41 43.05 -12.56 31.98
N PHE A 42 44.00 -12.79 31.07
CA PHE A 42 44.53 -11.77 30.17
C PHE A 42 44.09 -12.05 28.73
N THR A 43 43.58 -11.05 28.02
CA THR A 43 43.17 -11.20 26.62
C THR A 43 43.39 -9.91 25.83
N GLY A 44 43.74 -10.04 24.55
CA GLY A 44 43.98 -8.91 23.64
C GLY A 44 43.05 -8.96 22.45
N LEU A 45 42.37 -7.84 22.14
CA LEU A 45 41.51 -7.71 20.97
C LEU A 45 42.09 -6.69 19.99
N PRO A 46 42.16 -6.99 18.67
CA PRO A 46 42.36 -5.98 17.65
C PRO A 46 41.25 -4.91 17.71
N TYR A 47 41.56 -3.67 17.36
CA TYR A 47 40.56 -2.59 17.33
C TYR A 47 39.34 -2.93 16.47
N GLU A 48 39.56 -3.57 15.32
CA GLU A 48 38.47 -3.96 14.41
C GLU A 48 37.48 -4.91 15.10
N THR A 49 37.98 -5.94 15.79
CA THR A 49 37.16 -6.89 16.55
C THR A 49 36.46 -6.20 17.72
N PHE A 50 37.16 -5.32 18.44
CA PHE A 50 36.59 -4.56 19.54
C PHE A 50 35.43 -3.69 19.06
N GLU A 51 35.62 -2.91 18.00
CA GLU A 51 34.56 -2.08 17.41
C GLU A 51 33.36 -2.89 16.96
N GLU A 52 33.58 -4.05 16.34
CA GLU A 52 32.51 -4.92 15.87
C GLU A 52 31.69 -5.47 17.04
N LEU A 53 32.35 -5.86 18.13
CA LEU A 53 31.71 -6.31 19.36
C LEU A 53 30.94 -5.19 20.08
N VAL A 54 31.43 -3.95 20.03
CA VAL A 54 30.73 -2.75 20.55
C VAL A 54 29.50 -2.43 19.70
N LYS A 55 29.63 -2.42 18.36
CA LYS A 55 28.51 -2.20 17.42
C LYS A 55 27.40 -3.24 17.59
N LYS A 56 27.78 -4.50 17.87
CA LYS A 56 26.86 -5.61 18.17
C LYS A 56 26.33 -5.62 19.62
N GLY A 57 26.80 -4.69 20.48
CA GLY A 57 26.39 -4.57 21.88
C GLY A 57 26.88 -5.69 22.80
N ARG A 58 27.94 -6.42 22.41
CA ARG A 58 28.54 -7.51 23.20
C ARG A 58 29.61 -7.03 24.19
N ILE A 59 30.24 -5.90 23.89
CA ILE A 59 31.05 -5.13 24.83
C ILE A 59 30.27 -3.88 25.19
N THR A 60 30.09 -3.65 26.48
CA THR A 60 29.37 -2.50 27.05
C THR A 60 30.20 -1.86 28.15
N CYS A 61 29.87 -0.64 28.59
CA CYS A 61 30.51 -0.09 29.78
C CYS A 61 29.93 -0.75 31.04
N PRO A 62 30.74 -0.97 32.10
CA PRO A 62 30.22 -1.35 33.40
C PRO A 62 29.38 -0.17 33.88
N SER A 63 28.15 -0.48 34.25
CA SER A 63 27.25 0.47 34.86
C SER A 63 27.80 0.87 36.22
N THR A 64 28.67 1.88 36.25
CA THR A 64 28.71 2.81 37.38
C THR A 64 27.27 3.26 37.61
N GLY A 65 26.81 3.29 38.86
CA GLY A 65 25.39 3.39 39.26
C GLY A 65 24.54 4.59 38.77
N ALA A 66 24.90 5.25 37.69
CA ALA A 66 24.01 6.08 36.88
C ALA A 66 23.71 5.32 35.57
N THR A 67 22.53 4.72 35.48
CA THR A 67 22.02 4.17 34.23
C THR A 67 22.11 5.22 33.12
N ASN A 68 23.00 5.04 32.14
CA ASN A 68 23.00 5.80 30.87
C ASN A 68 21.77 5.49 29.99
N ASN A 69 20.81 4.74 30.52
CA ASN A 69 19.45 4.76 30.02
C ASN A 69 18.83 6.11 30.39
N LEU A 70 18.52 6.94 29.39
CA LEU A 70 17.66 8.11 29.59
C LEU A 70 16.50 7.72 30.51
N SER A 71 16.33 8.44 31.62
CA SER A 71 15.18 8.29 32.49
C SER A 71 13.91 8.25 31.63
N SER A 72 12.93 7.42 31.99
CA SER A 72 11.64 7.34 31.30
C SER A 72 10.99 8.72 31.12
N THR A 73 11.26 9.64 32.05
CA THR A 73 10.86 11.04 32.00
C THR A 73 11.52 11.83 30.86
N VAL A 74 12.81 11.61 30.59
CA VAL A 74 13.55 12.28 29.51
C VAL A 74 13.13 11.72 28.15
N LYS A 75 12.89 10.41 28.06
CA LYS A 75 12.38 9.79 26.82
C LYS A 75 11.04 10.39 26.40
N LYS A 76 10.08 10.47 27.34
CA LYS A 76 8.79 11.15 27.09
C LYS A 76 8.94 12.62 26.73
N LEU A 77 9.88 13.32 27.38
CA LEU A 77 10.15 14.73 27.05
C LEU A 77 10.61 14.90 25.60
N PHE A 78 11.45 13.99 25.09
CA PHE A 78 11.92 14.05 23.71
C PHE A 78 10.83 13.63 22.71
N GLU A 79 9.98 12.66 23.06
CA GLU A 79 8.85 12.24 22.23
C GLU A 79 7.78 13.34 22.08
N GLU A 80 7.52 14.12 23.12
CA GLU A 80 6.52 15.20 23.12
C GLU A 80 7.04 16.54 22.54
N ALA A 81 8.34 16.68 22.34
CA ALA A 81 8.95 17.94 21.93
C ALA A 81 8.79 18.24 20.43
N SER A 82 8.51 19.50 20.11
CA SER A 82 8.48 19.97 18.73
C SER A 82 9.89 20.30 18.20
N GLU A 83 10.05 20.39 16.89
CA GLU A 83 11.30 20.82 16.26
C GLU A 83 11.80 22.18 16.79
N LYS A 84 10.87 23.12 17.04
CA LYS A 84 11.20 24.43 17.63
C LYS A 84 11.73 24.31 19.06
N ASP A 85 11.24 23.34 19.83
CA ASP A 85 11.74 23.10 21.20
C ASP A 85 13.18 22.57 21.16
N PHE A 86 13.52 21.73 20.17
CA PHE A 86 14.90 21.27 19.96
C PHE A 86 15.83 22.37 19.47
N GLN A 87 15.39 23.23 18.55
CA GLN A 87 16.19 24.37 18.07
C GLN A 87 16.57 25.32 19.22
N GLU A 88 15.61 25.63 20.09
CA GLU A 88 15.85 26.50 21.25
C GLU A 88 16.72 25.80 22.32
N ALA A 89 16.55 24.50 22.54
CA ALA A 89 17.40 23.73 23.43
C ALA A 89 18.87 23.67 22.94
N ASN A 90 19.07 23.48 21.64
CA ASN A 90 20.39 23.51 21.00
C ASN A 90 21.06 24.88 21.15
N ARG A 91 20.32 25.97 20.91
CA ARG A 91 20.81 27.34 21.14
C ARG A 91 21.26 27.52 22.58
N ARG A 92 20.46 27.08 23.56
CA ARG A 92 20.81 27.18 24.99
C ARG A 92 22.01 26.32 25.34
N MET A 93 22.14 25.13 24.75
CA MET A 93 23.27 24.23 24.96
C MET A 93 24.57 24.85 24.46
N ALA A 94 24.55 25.55 23.32
CA ALA A 94 25.70 26.30 22.83
C ALA A 94 26.14 27.37 23.83
N LEU A 95 25.20 28.14 24.39
CA LEU A 95 25.49 29.16 25.41
C LEU A 95 26.07 28.56 26.70
N VAL A 96 25.52 27.43 27.16
CA VAL A 96 26.04 26.70 28.34
C VAL A 96 27.46 26.19 28.07
N ARG A 97 27.73 25.60 26.90
CA ARG A 97 29.06 25.11 26.53
C ARG A 97 30.10 26.23 26.48
N SER A 98 29.80 27.34 25.81
CA SER A 98 30.70 28.50 25.75
C SER A 98 30.99 29.06 27.14
N TYR A 99 29.97 29.18 28.01
CA TYR A 99 30.18 29.64 29.38
C TYR A 99 31.05 28.70 30.22
N LEU A 100 30.89 27.38 30.08
CA LEU A 100 31.71 26.39 30.80
C LEU A 100 33.16 26.38 30.31
N LYS A 101 33.43 26.77 29.06
CA LYS A 101 34.79 26.90 28.50
C LYS A 101 35.45 28.25 28.80
N GLY A 102 34.69 29.23 29.30
CA GLY A 102 35.17 30.59 29.53
C GLY A 102 35.11 31.49 28.29
N ASP A 103 34.41 31.08 27.23
CA ASP A 103 34.27 31.86 26.00
C ASP A 103 33.26 33.02 26.17
N PRO A 104 33.46 34.15 25.47
CA PRO A 104 32.50 35.25 25.47
C PRO A 104 31.16 34.80 24.87
N THR A 105 30.06 35.22 25.49
CA THR A 105 28.69 34.88 25.07
C THR A 105 27.84 36.14 24.88
N SER A 106 26.84 36.05 24.02
CA SER A 106 25.99 37.18 23.61
C SER A 106 24.82 37.50 24.56
N VAL A 107 24.73 36.84 25.72
CA VAL A 107 23.60 36.98 26.66
C VAL A 107 24.09 37.40 28.05
N SER A 108 23.18 37.92 28.87
CA SER A 108 23.52 38.38 30.22
C SER A 108 24.02 37.25 31.12
N GLN A 109 24.96 37.57 32.02
CA GLN A 109 25.52 36.65 33.02
C GLN A 109 24.44 35.96 33.87
N ARG A 110 23.36 36.68 34.20
CA ARG A 110 22.20 36.11 34.91
C ARG A 110 21.56 34.96 34.14
N THR A 111 21.40 35.11 32.82
CA THR A 111 20.78 34.10 31.95
C THR A 111 21.66 32.87 31.84
N LEU A 112 22.98 33.06 31.70
CA LEU A 112 23.96 31.96 31.67
C LEU A 112 23.92 31.15 32.96
N ARG A 113 24.01 31.82 34.12
CA ARG A 113 23.92 31.16 35.43
C ARG A 113 22.63 30.37 35.59
N TYR A 114 21.51 30.94 35.13
CA TYR A 114 20.22 30.24 35.14
C TYR A 114 20.24 28.98 34.27
N LEU A 115 20.70 29.07 33.02
CA LEU A 115 20.74 27.93 32.09
C LEU A 115 21.69 26.83 32.58
N VAL A 116 22.86 27.20 33.11
CA VAL A 116 23.83 26.27 33.70
C VAL A 116 23.24 25.58 34.93
N ALA A 117 22.52 26.31 35.78
CA ALA A 117 21.82 25.71 36.92
C ALA A 117 20.73 24.72 36.48
N GLN A 118 19.96 25.02 35.43
CA GLN A 118 18.98 24.08 34.87
C GLN A 118 19.66 22.84 34.28
N TYR A 119 20.76 23.02 33.55
CA TYR A 119 21.55 21.93 32.99
C TYR A 119 22.06 21.00 34.10
N LYS A 120 22.77 21.54 35.11
CA LYS A 120 23.30 20.76 36.23
C LYS A 120 22.21 20.06 37.03
N LYS A 121 21.07 20.73 37.24
CA LYS A 121 19.92 20.14 37.94
C LYS A 121 19.33 18.95 37.17
N ALA A 122 19.17 19.07 35.86
CA ALA A 122 18.65 17.99 35.03
C ALA A 122 19.65 16.84 34.89
N GLU A 123 20.95 17.14 34.87
CA GLU A 123 22.02 16.14 34.91
C GLU A 123 21.98 15.34 36.22
N ALA A 124 21.88 16.01 37.36
CA ALA A 124 21.83 15.37 38.68
C ALA A 124 20.55 14.53 38.90
N VAL A 125 19.38 15.01 38.44
CA VAL A 125 18.09 14.34 38.70
C VAL A 125 17.75 13.29 37.64
N GLN A 126 18.14 13.52 36.38
CA GLN A 126 17.63 12.76 35.23
C GLN A 126 18.74 12.11 34.39
N GLY A 127 20.01 12.33 34.74
CA GLY A 127 21.17 11.82 33.98
C GLY A 127 21.37 12.52 32.63
N CYS A 128 20.63 13.60 32.35
CA CYS A 128 20.70 14.29 31.06
C CYS A 128 20.52 15.82 31.25
N GLY A 129 21.63 16.56 31.28
CA GLY A 129 21.58 18.02 31.43
C GLY A 129 20.86 18.73 30.28
N TYR A 130 20.90 18.16 29.07
CA TYR A 130 20.21 18.69 27.89
C TYR A 130 18.68 18.79 28.09
N ALA A 131 18.09 17.86 28.85
CA ALA A 131 16.66 17.86 29.16
C ALA A 131 16.22 19.12 29.92
N GLY A 132 17.10 19.69 30.75
CA GLY A 132 16.85 20.94 31.50
C GLY A 132 16.80 22.19 30.64
N LEU A 133 17.34 22.13 29.42
CA LEU A 133 17.40 23.27 28.50
C LEU A 133 16.18 23.36 27.57
N MET A 134 15.36 22.31 27.49
CA MET A 134 14.19 22.27 26.61
C MET A 134 13.07 23.21 27.04
N THR A 135 12.38 23.80 26.06
CA THR A 135 11.19 24.62 26.31
C THR A 135 9.95 23.76 26.53
N ARG A 136 9.18 24.13 27.56
CA ARG A 136 7.83 23.56 27.81
C ARG A 136 6.74 24.54 27.37
N ASN A 137 6.99 25.29 26.29
CA ASN A 137 6.08 26.36 25.86
C ASN A 137 4.70 25.82 25.50
N HIS A 138 4.64 24.60 24.93
CA HIS A 138 3.38 23.94 24.67
C HIS A 138 2.55 23.76 25.95
N ARG A 139 3.17 23.53 27.13
CA ARG A 139 2.48 23.36 28.43
C ARG A 139 2.10 24.67 29.12
N LYS A 140 2.44 25.84 28.56
CA LYS A 140 2.08 27.14 29.12
C LYS A 140 0.67 27.55 28.68
N GLY A 141 -0.03 28.32 29.52
CA GLY A 141 -1.34 28.90 29.24
C GLY A 141 -2.50 28.13 29.86
N ASN A 142 -3.62 28.83 30.08
CA ASN A 142 -4.84 28.23 30.63
C ASN A 142 -5.49 27.31 29.58
N ARG A 143 -5.57 26.01 29.91
CA ARG A 143 -6.21 24.98 29.08
C ARG A 143 -7.56 24.53 29.64
N SER A 144 -7.96 25.04 30.81
CA SER A 144 -9.29 24.79 31.36
C SER A 144 -10.36 25.48 30.52
N ARG A 145 -11.53 24.85 30.41
CA ARG A 145 -12.62 25.43 29.63
C ARG A 145 -13.19 26.63 30.38
N LYS A 146 -13.20 27.80 29.72
CA LYS A 146 -13.73 29.05 30.29
C LYS A 146 -15.26 29.12 30.33
N LEU A 147 -15.93 28.15 29.74
CA LEU A 147 -17.38 28.11 29.61
C LEU A 147 -17.95 27.21 30.73
N PRO A 148 -18.93 27.68 31.51
CA PRO A 148 -19.62 26.84 32.49
C PRO A 148 -20.14 25.55 31.85
N GLU A 149 -20.14 24.46 32.61
CA GLU A 149 -20.52 23.15 32.08
C GLU A 149 -21.97 23.14 31.57
N ALA A 150 -22.89 23.73 32.34
CA ALA A 150 -24.29 23.87 31.97
C ALA A 150 -24.48 24.59 30.62
N THR A 151 -23.80 25.72 30.42
CA THR A 151 -23.84 26.48 29.17
C THR A 151 -23.33 25.66 27.98
N TYR A 152 -22.24 24.92 28.19
CA TYR A 152 -21.67 24.12 27.11
C TYR A 152 -22.56 22.96 26.71
N GLN A 153 -23.10 22.23 27.69
CA GLN A 153 -24.00 21.11 27.43
C GLN A 153 -25.22 21.60 26.63
N LEU A 154 -25.82 22.71 27.06
CA LEU A 154 -26.89 23.36 26.32
C LEU A 154 -26.48 23.76 24.90
N THR A 155 -25.26 24.27 24.73
CA THR A 155 -24.74 24.63 23.41
C THR A 155 -24.59 23.42 22.49
N VAL A 156 -24.05 22.30 23.00
CA VAL A 156 -23.88 21.06 22.24
C VAL A 156 -25.25 20.50 21.84
N GLU A 157 -26.21 20.48 22.76
CA GLU A 157 -27.59 20.04 22.50
C GLU A 157 -28.23 20.85 21.36
N PHE A 158 -28.09 22.17 21.37
CA PHE A 158 -28.60 23.05 20.30
C PHE A 158 -27.93 22.81 18.95
N ILE A 159 -26.62 22.52 18.95
CA ILE A 159 -25.90 22.17 17.74
C ILE A 159 -26.49 20.87 17.17
N GLU A 160 -26.67 19.84 17.98
CA GLU A 160 -27.14 18.54 17.50
C GLU A 160 -28.61 18.56 17.06
N ARG A 161 -29.49 19.20 17.84
CA ARG A 161 -30.94 19.18 17.59
C ARG A 161 -31.42 20.21 16.59
N ASP A 162 -30.72 21.33 16.44
CA ASP A 162 -31.25 22.48 15.72
C ASP A 162 -30.35 22.90 14.55
N TYR A 163 -29.02 22.79 14.71
CA TYR A 163 -28.08 23.01 13.61
C TYR A 163 -27.84 21.75 12.75
N GLU A 164 -27.63 20.58 13.33
CA GLU A 164 -27.33 19.34 12.60
C GLU A 164 -28.61 18.66 12.07
N THR A 165 -29.46 19.42 11.38
CA THR A 165 -30.73 18.95 10.84
C THR A 165 -30.87 19.23 9.35
N VAL A 166 -31.75 18.48 8.70
CA VAL A 166 -32.11 18.66 7.28
C VAL A 166 -32.70 20.04 6.96
N LYS A 167 -33.16 20.80 7.97
CA LYS A 167 -33.65 22.18 7.80
C LYS A 167 -32.54 23.15 7.40
N GLN A 168 -31.27 22.79 7.60
CA GLN A 168 -30.10 23.58 7.23
C GLN A 168 -30.08 25.02 7.76
N LYS A 169 -30.61 25.27 8.96
CA LYS A 169 -30.54 26.59 9.62
C LYS A 169 -29.11 27.16 9.60
N THR A 170 -28.99 28.47 9.45
CA THR A 170 -27.72 29.17 9.54
C THR A 170 -27.19 29.12 10.99
N LYS A 171 -25.87 29.25 11.16
CA LYS A 171 -25.27 29.27 12.51
C LYS A 171 -25.85 30.40 13.36
N TYR A 172 -26.11 31.55 12.75
CA TYR A 172 -26.65 32.70 13.45
C TYR A 172 -28.10 32.47 13.92
N ALA A 173 -28.95 31.85 13.08
CA ALA A 173 -30.33 31.54 13.48
C ALA A 173 -30.39 30.59 14.68
N VAL A 174 -29.54 29.54 14.69
CA VAL A 174 -29.45 28.62 15.84
C VAL A 174 -28.86 29.31 17.07
N TYR A 175 -27.88 30.18 16.87
CA TYR A 175 -27.30 30.96 17.96
C TYR A 175 -28.32 31.91 18.60
N ALA A 176 -29.17 32.58 17.81
CA ALA A 176 -30.22 33.44 18.32
C ALA A 176 -31.23 32.65 19.17
N ALA A 177 -31.61 31.44 18.73
CA ALA A 177 -32.47 30.56 19.52
C ALA A 177 -31.81 30.10 20.83
N LEU A 178 -30.51 29.81 20.80
CA LEU A 178 -29.73 29.47 22.00
C LEU A 178 -29.70 30.64 23.01
N LEU A 179 -29.59 31.88 22.54
CA LEU A 179 -29.60 33.08 23.42
C LEU A 179 -30.90 33.18 24.23
N LEU A 180 -32.05 32.97 23.59
CA LEU A 180 -33.36 33.00 24.24
C LEU A 180 -33.44 31.96 25.37
N VAL A 181 -33.03 30.72 25.10
CA VAL A 181 -33.07 29.65 26.10
C VAL A 181 -32.04 29.87 27.22
N CYS A 182 -30.87 30.43 26.91
CA CYS A 182 -29.91 30.84 27.93
C CYS A 182 -30.49 31.90 28.87
N GLN A 183 -31.24 32.87 28.33
CA GLN A 183 -31.90 33.90 29.11
C GLN A 183 -33.01 33.32 30.00
N GLU A 184 -33.85 32.44 29.46
CA GLU A 184 -34.91 31.75 30.22
C GLU A 184 -34.35 30.88 31.36
N ARG A 185 -33.23 30.19 31.13
CA ARG A 185 -32.58 29.34 32.13
C ARG A 185 -31.65 30.09 33.08
N GLY A 186 -31.48 31.40 32.92
CA GLY A 186 -30.57 32.22 33.73
C GLY A 186 -29.10 31.82 33.59
N VAL A 187 -28.70 31.26 32.45
CA VAL A 187 -27.34 30.77 32.20
C VAL A 187 -26.59 31.75 31.30
N THR A 188 -25.33 32.06 31.63
CA THR A 188 -24.52 32.96 30.78
C THR A 188 -24.33 32.37 29.38
N PRO A 189 -24.75 33.05 28.31
CA PRO A 189 -24.62 32.53 26.96
C PRO A 189 -23.18 32.55 26.45
N PRO A 190 -22.80 31.62 25.54
CA PRO A 190 -21.52 31.73 24.84
C PRO A 190 -21.51 32.91 23.88
N SER A 191 -20.34 33.46 23.58
CA SER A 191 -20.19 34.38 22.43
C SER A 191 -20.45 33.64 21.11
N TYR A 192 -20.93 34.34 20.09
CA TYR A 192 -21.11 33.77 18.74
C TYR A 192 -19.82 33.16 18.18
N LYS A 193 -18.66 33.76 18.50
CA LYS A 193 -17.35 33.24 18.12
C LYS A 193 -17.09 31.87 18.76
N THR A 194 -17.46 31.71 20.02
CA THR A 194 -17.34 30.43 20.74
C THR A 194 -18.32 29.39 20.19
N PHE A 195 -19.58 29.76 19.98
CA PHE A 195 -20.58 28.89 19.35
C PHE A 195 -20.10 28.39 17.98
N SER A 196 -19.66 29.31 17.12
CA SER A 196 -19.13 29.00 15.79
C SER A 196 -17.90 28.10 15.84
N LYS A 197 -17.06 28.22 16.88
CA LYS A 197 -15.90 27.35 17.11
C LYS A 197 -16.36 25.93 17.48
N LEU A 198 -17.33 25.80 18.38
CA LEU A 198 -17.89 24.50 18.79
C LEU A 198 -18.55 23.78 17.60
N VAL A 199 -19.32 24.49 16.78
CA VAL A 199 -19.89 23.95 15.54
C VAL A 199 -18.81 23.43 14.59
N LYS A 200 -17.68 24.14 14.47
CA LYS A 200 -16.55 23.72 13.62
C LYS A 200 -15.73 22.56 14.20
N GLN A 201 -15.81 22.32 15.51
CA GLN A 201 -15.12 21.22 16.19
C GLN A 201 -15.87 19.90 16.07
N ARG A 202 -17.17 19.93 15.75
CA ARG A 202 -17.94 18.72 15.40
C ARG A 202 -17.32 18.02 14.17
N PRO A 203 -17.40 16.68 14.09
CA PRO A 203 -16.99 15.94 12.89
C PRO A 203 -17.73 16.43 11.64
N ARG A 204 -16.99 16.95 10.65
CA ARG A 204 -17.58 17.52 9.42
C ARG A 204 -18.41 16.51 8.63
N TYR A 205 -17.95 15.26 8.57
CA TYR A 205 -18.66 14.19 7.88
C TYR A 205 -20.06 13.99 8.45
N GLU A 206 -20.17 13.68 9.75
CA GLU A 206 -21.46 13.46 10.44
C GLU A 206 -22.38 14.67 10.31
N GLN A 207 -21.84 15.88 10.50
CA GLN A 207 -22.59 17.12 10.39
C GLN A 207 -23.17 17.30 8.98
N THR A 208 -22.38 17.01 7.94
CA THR A 208 -22.81 17.14 6.55
C THR A 208 -23.79 16.03 6.17
N LEU A 209 -23.57 14.81 6.68
CA LEU A 209 -24.48 13.68 6.50
C LEU A 209 -25.88 14.00 7.05
N LYS A 210 -25.97 14.51 8.27
CA LYS A 210 -27.25 14.91 8.90
C LYS A 210 -27.92 16.09 8.19
N ARG A 211 -27.14 17.05 7.66
CA ARG A 211 -27.67 18.29 7.08
C ARG A 211 -28.01 18.20 5.60
N GLN A 212 -27.19 17.50 4.83
CA GLN A 212 -27.17 17.53 3.36
C GLN A 212 -27.24 16.13 2.74
N GLY A 213 -27.24 15.08 3.56
CA GLY A 213 -27.27 13.70 3.11
C GLY A 213 -25.90 13.17 2.68
N ARG A 214 -25.90 11.89 2.31
CA ARG A 214 -24.70 11.08 2.06
C ARG A 214 -23.81 11.64 0.95
N ARG A 215 -24.42 12.09 -0.15
CA ARG A 215 -23.72 12.61 -1.34
C ARG A 215 -22.85 13.84 -1.03
N ALA A 216 -23.32 14.75 -0.19
CA ALA A 216 -22.56 15.94 0.18
C ALA A 216 -21.46 15.63 1.22
N ALA A 217 -21.74 14.70 2.13
CA ALA A 217 -20.82 14.26 3.17
C ALA A 217 -19.58 13.57 2.60
N TYR A 218 -19.69 12.96 1.42
CA TYR A 218 -18.61 12.25 0.73
C TYR A 218 -17.35 13.10 0.52
N SER A 219 -17.51 14.40 0.23
CA SER A 219 -16.39 15.34 0.09
C SER A 219 -15.54 15.49 1.36
N HIS A 220 -16.05 15.01 2.49
CA HIS A 220 -15.42 15.03 3.80
C HIS A 220 -15.03 13.63 4.30
N GLU A 221 -15.31 12.56 3.55
CA GLU A 221 -14.78 11.24 3.87
C GLU A 221 -13.27 11.20 3.62
N PRO A 222 -12.50 10.56 4.51
CA PRO A 222 -11.11 10.26 4.21
C PRO A 222 -11.07 9.34 2.98
N PHE A 223 -10.39 9.76 1.92
CA PHE A 223 -10.17 8.91 0.76
C PHE A 223 -9.21 7.78 1.15
N TYR A 224 -9.68 6.54 1.11
CA TYR A 224 -8.87 5.37 1.41
C TYR A 224 -8.04 5.01 0.18
N TRP A 225 -6.71 5.02 0.35
CA TRP A 225 -5.78 4.71 -0.73
C TRP A 225 -5.49 3.21 -0.84
N GLU A 226 -5.61 2.48 0.27
CA GLU A 226 -5.27 1.06 0.36
C GLU A 226 -6.52 0.24 0.76
N LEU A 227 -6.64 -0.97 0.19
CA LEU A 227 -7.64 -1.96 0.58
C LEU A 227 -6.99 -3.04 1.45
N THR A 228 -7.18 -2.94 2.76
CA THR A 228 -6.99 -4.05 3.69
C THR A 228 -8.32 -4.71 4.03
N GLN A 229 -8.27 -5.91 4.63
CA GLN A 229 -9.46 -6.62 5.10
C GLN A 229 -10.30 -5.80 6.09
N THR A 230 -9.67 -4.91 6.87
CA THR A 230 -10.32 -4.05 7.87
C THR A 230 -10.67 -2.65 7.35
N THR A 231 -10.26 -2.31 6.12
CA THR A 231 -10.54 -0.99 5.55
C THR A 231 -12.06 -0.82 5.42
N PRO A 232 -12.65 0.30 5.89
CA PRO A 232 -14.07 0.58 5.71
C PRO A 232 -14.47 0.59 4.23
N ARG A 233 -15.71 0.20 3.95
CA ARG A 233 -16.32 0.36 2.63
C ARG A 233 -16.26 1.83 2.19
N HIS A 234 -15.85 2.06 0.95
CA HIS A 234 -15.78 3.39 0.36
C HIS A 234 -16.15 3.35 -1.12
N GLY A 235 -16.51 4.53 -1.64
CA GLY A 235 -17.34 4.62 -2.84
C GLY A 235 -18.82 4.44 -2.50
N ASP A 236 -19.68 5.02 -3.31
CA ASP A 236 -21.14 5.01 -3.16
C ASP A 236 -21.80 3.88 -3.95
N ARG A 237 -21.07 3.23 -4.86
CA ARG A 237 -21.62 2.19 -5.74
C ARG A 237 -20.55 1.27 -6.36
N PRO A 238 -20.97 0.08 -6.87
CA PRO A 238 -20.09 -0.77 -7.67
C PRO A 238 -19.54 -0.04 -8.90
N PHE A 239 -18.30 -0.36 -9.29
CA PHE A 239 -17.54 0.26 -10.39
C PHE A 239 -17.26 1.76 -10.20
N GLU A 240 -17.44 2.33 -9.03
CA GLU A 240 -17.04 3.71 -8.79
C GLU A 240 -15.54 3.82 -8.55
N ILE A 241 -15.04 3.10 -7.54
CA ILE A 241 -13.63 3.07 -7.16
C ILE A 241 -13.19 1.63 -7.18
N VAL A 242 -12.17 1.35 -7.97
CA VAL A 242 -11.62 0.02 -8.15
C VAL A 242 -10.11 0.09 -8.05
N HIS A 243 -9.51 -0.86 -7.36
CA HIS A 243 -8.08 -0.92 -7.13
C HIS A 243 -7.45 -1.95 -8.04
N ILE A 244 -6.32 -1.61 -8.65
CA ILE A 244 -5.43 -2.59 -9.30
C ILE A 244 -4.24 -2.80 -8.40
N ASP A 245 -4.00 -4.04 -8.05
CA ASP A 245 -2.79 -4.44 -7.33
C ASP A 245 -2.15 -5.68 -7.98
N HIS A 246 -0.83 -5.80 -7.79
CA HIS A 246 -0.04 -6.92 -8.28
C HIS A 246 0.67 -7.64 -7.12
N THR A 247 0.81 -8.96 -7.20
CA THR A 247 1.59 -9.76 -6.25
C THR A 247 2.25 -10.96 -6.94
N GLU A 248 3.42 -11.36 -6.47
CA GLU A 248 4.05 -12.62 -6.88
C GLU A 248 3.50 -13.75 -6.00
N LEU A 249 2.95 -14.79 -6.60
CA LEU A 249 2.32 -15.89 -5.86
C LEU A 249 3.35 -16.79 -5.20
N ASP A 250 3.04 -17.28 -4.00
CA ASP A 250 3.86 -18.20 -3.23
C ASP A 250 3.72 -19.67 -3.70
N VAL A 251 3.84 -19.92 -5.01
CA VAL A 251 3.76 -21.26 -5.60
C VAL A 251 4.64 -21.41 -6.84
N GLU A 252 5.37 -22.53 -6.93
CA GLU A 252 6.19 -22.90 -8.08
C GLU A 252 5.33 -23.60 -9.15
N LEU A 253 5.48 -23.18 -10.41
CA LEU A 253 4.75 -23.76 -11.53
C LEU A 253 5.66 -24.54 -12.47
N ARG A 254 5.08 -25.50 -13.20
CA ARG A 254 5.75 -26.23 -14.27
C ARG A 254 5.14 -25.96 -15.65
N CYS A 255 5.97 -26.13 -16.66
CA CYS A 255 5.56 -26.10 -18.06
C CYS A 255 4.67 -27.30 -18.36
N SER A 256 3.50 -27.07 -18.99
CA SER A 256 2.59 -28.13 -19.41
C SER A 256 3.21 -29.07 -20.46
N GLN A 257 4.11 -28.56 -21.30
CA GLN A 257 4.72 -29.32 -22.40
C GLN A 257 6.02 -30.00 -22.00
N THR A 258 6.93 -29.28 -21.32
CA THR A 258 8.29 -29.79 -21.02
C THR A 258 8.43 -30.35 -19.62
N GLY A 259 7.43 -30.16 -18.75
CA GLY A 259 7.50 -30.53 -17.32
C GLY A 259 8.51 -29.72 -16.50
N ARG A 260 9.29 -28.82 -17.13
CA ARG A 260 10.29 -27.99 -16.45
C ARG A 260 9.63 -26.99 -15.52
N ASN A 261 10.25 -26.77 -14.37
CA ASN A 261 9.85 -25.69 -13.48
C ASN A 261 10.08 -24.33 -14.17
N LEU A 262 9.07 -23.46 -14.16
CA LEU A 262 9.05 -22.14 -14.79
C LEU A 262 9.12 -20.98 -13.77
N GLY A 263 9.19 -21.29 -12.47
CA GLY A 263 9.20 -20.30 -11.41
C GLY A 263 7.81 -19.93 -10.91
N ARG A 264 7.78 -18.81 -10.19
CA ARG A 264 6.59 -18.24 -9.55
C ARG A 264 5.89 -17.24 -10.47
N PRO A 265 4.56 -17.30 -10.61
CA PRO A 265 3.81 -16.36 -11.43
C PRO A 265 3.43 -15.09 -10.65
N TRP A 266 3.21 -14.02 -11.39
CA TRP A 266 2.58 -12.79 -10.92
C TRP A 266 1.08 -12.80 -11.16
N MET A 267 0.33 -12.46 -10.12
CA MET A 267 -1.11 -12.26 -10.13
C MET A 267 -1.44 -10.77 -10.07
N THR A 268 -2.42 -10.36 -10.87
CA THR A 268 -3.03 -9.03 -10.85
C THR A 268 -4.50 -9.17 -10.47
N LEU A 269 -4.94 -8.40 -9.49
CA LEU A 269 -6.35 -8.34 -9.08
C LEU A 269 -6.94 -6.97 -9.38
N LEU A 270 -8.23 -6.97 -9.70
CA LEU A 270 -9.03 -5.76 -9.89
C LEU A 270 -10.20 -5.79 -8.91
N THR A 271 -10.06 -5.09 -7.79
CA THR A 271 -11.00 -5.20 -6.67
C THR A 271 -11.87 -3.96 -6.52
N ASP A 272 -13.18 -4.16 -6.40
CA ASP A 272 -14.15 -3.09 -6.17
C ASP A 272 -14.14 -2.62 -4.70
N ALA A 273 -13.90 -1.33 -4.46
CA ALA A 273 -13.79 -0.79 -3.09
C ALA A 273 -15.13 -0.82 -2.31
N PHE A 274 -16.23 -0.72 -3.05
CA PHE A 274 -17.58 -0.66 -2.50
C PHE A 274 -18.06 -2.03 -2.03
N SER A 275 -17.97 -3.04 -2.89
CA SER A 275 -18.47 -4.39 -2.65
C SER A 275 -17.38 -5.38 -2.22
N ARG A 276 -16.10 -5.01 -2.30
CA ARG A 276 -14.96 -5.93 -2.12
C ARG A 276 -14.91 -7.08 -3.11
N ARG A 277 -15.72 -7.03 -4.17
CA ARG A 277 -15.76 -8.05 -5.22
C ARG A 277 -14.53 -7.99 -6.11
N GLU A 278 -13.96 -9.15 -6.43
CA GLU A 278 -12.90 -9.29 -7.43
C GLU A 278 -13.50 -9.26 -8.86
N LEU A 279 -13.38 -8.12 -9.51
CA LEU A 279 -13.94 -7.87 -10.84
C LEU A 279 -13.16 -8.57 -11.95
N ALA A 280 -11.86 -8.80 -11.76
CA ALA A 280 -11.03 -9.55 -12.70
C ALA A 280 -9.77 -10.09 -12.00
N VAL A 281 -9.22 -11.16 -12.55
CA VAL A 281 -7.96 -11.81 -12.16
C VAL A 281 -7.13 -12.04 -13.41
N TYR A 282 -5.84 -11.72 -13.36
CA TYR A 282 -4.90 -11.99 -14.46
C TYR A 282 -3.60 -12.59 -13.93
N LEU A 283 -3.14 -13.69 -14.55
CA LEU A 283 -1.96 -14.44 -14.12
C LEU A 283 -0.93 -14.51 -15.26
N THR A 284 0.34 -14.23 -14.96
CA THR A 284 1.45 -14.22 -15.93
C THR A 284 2.78 -14.55 -15.25
N TYR A 285 3.81 -14.92 -16.01
CA TYR A 285 5.20 -14.99 -15.50
C TYR A 285 5.94 -13.66 -15.58
N ASP A 286 5.48 -12.76 -16.45
CA ASP A 286 6.07 -11.44 -16.58
C ASP A 286 5.83 -10.62 -15.31
N SER A 287 6.85 -9.88 -14.87
CA SER A 287 6.69 -8.92 -13.80
C SER A 287 5.65 -7.84 -14.16
N PRO A 288 5.05 -7.16 -13.15
CA PRO A 288 4.03 -6.15 -13.39
C PRO A 288 4.51 -5.11 -14.40
N SER A 289 3.67 -4.85 -15.40
CA SER A 289 3.98 -3.96 -16.50
C SER A 289 2.69 -3.37 -17.05
N TYR A 290 2.78 -2.41 -17.96
CA TYR A 290 1.57 -1.89 -18.59
C TYR A 290 0.75 -3.01 -19.26
N ARG A 291 1.39 -4.13 -19.65
CA ARG A 291 0.69 -5.29 -20.23
C ARG A 291 -0.25 -5.96 -19.23
N SER A 292 0.19 -6.18 -17.99
CA SER A 292 -0.69 -6.75 -16.96
C SER A 292 -1.84 -5.79 -16.65
N ALA A 293 -1.57 -4.48 -16.61
CA ALA A 293 -2.59 -3.44 -16.45
C ALA A 293 -3.62 -3.43 -17.61
N MET A 294 -3.19 -3.56 -18.87
CA MET A 294 -4.14 -3.64 -20.00
C MET A 294 -4.94 -4.94 -19.99
N MET A 295 -4.31 -6.07 -19.63
CA MET A 295 -4.97 -7.38 -19.62
C MET A 295 -6.02 -7.50 -18.51
N ILE A 296 -5.77 -6.94 -17.34
CA ILE A 296 -6.78 -6.96 -16.28
C ILE A 296 -8.01 -6.09 -16.64
N LEU A 297 -7.81 -4.94 -17.30
CA LEU A 297 -8.92 -4.10 -17.78
C LEU A 297 -9.68 -4.77 -18.92
N ARG A 298 -8.98 -5.48 -19.80
CA ARG A 298 -9.59 -6.29 -20.86
C ARG A 298 -10.47 -7.39 -20.28
N GLU A 299 -9.99 -8.11 -19.27
CA GLU A 299 -10.75 -9.13 -18.57
C GLU A 299 -11.99 -8.54 -17.86
N CYS A 300 -11.85 -7.34 -17.28
CA CYS A 300 -12.98 -6.62 -16.69
C CYS A 300 -14.09 -6.33 -17.70
N VAL A 301 -13.74 -5.82 -18.89
CA VAL A 301 -14.73 -5.57 -19.95
C VAL A 301 -15.29 -6.89 -20.50
N ARG A 302 -14.48 -7.93 -20.65
CA ARG A 302 -14.95 -9.25 -21.09
C ARG A 302 -16.03 -9.81 -20.15
N ARG A 303 -15.86 -9.64 -18.84
CA ARG A 303 -16.77 -10.17 -17.82
C ARG A 303 -17.98 -9.29 -17.57
N HIS A 304 -17.78 -7.98 -17.52
CA HIS A 304 -18.79 -7.02 -17.02
C HIS A 304 -19.26 -6.02 -18.08
N GLY A 305 -18.65 -6.04 -19.26
CA GLY A 305 -18.95 -5.11 -20.35
C GLY A 305 -18.68 -3.67 -19.98
N ARG A 306 -17.79 -3.36 -19.02
CA ARG A 306 -17.55 -1.99 -18.56
C ARG A 306 -16.22 -1.81 -17.84
N LEU A 307 -15.81 -0.56 -17.71
CA LEU A 307 -14.69 -0.11 -16.89
C LEU A 307 -15.17 0.69 -15.66
N PRO A 308 -14.35 0.77 -14.60
CA PRO A 308 -14.66 1.59 -13.43
C PRO A 308 -14.53 3.09 -13.70
N GLN A 309 -15.19 3.90 -12.89
CA GLN A 309 -15.09 5.36 -13.00
C GLN A 309 -13.72 5.87 -12.51
N ILE A 310 -13.21 5.31 -11.41
CA ILE A 310 -11.95 5.69 -10.79
C ILE A 310 -11.11 4.43 -10.59
N LEU A 311 -9.89 4.44 -11.11
CA LEU A 311 -8.87 3.43 -10.86
C LEU A 311 -7.87 3.96 -9.84
N VAL A 312 -7.77 3.27 -8.70
CA VAL A 312 -6.73 3.50 -7.70
C VAL A 312 -5.61 2.52 -7.93
N ILE A 313 -4.40 3.04 -8.09
CA ILE A 313 -3.23 2.26 -8.51
C ILE A 313 -1.99 2.70 -7.75
N ASP A 314 -1.01 1.80 -7.69
CA ASP A 314 0.31 2.12 -7.16
C ASP A 314 1.09 3.10 -8.04
N GLY A 315 2.14 3.70 -7.48
CA GLY A 315 3.02 4.64 -8.17
C GLY A 315 3.95 4.01 -9.21
N GLY A 316 3.71 2.76 -9.62
CA GLY A 316 4.54 1.99 -10.54
C GLY A 316 4.61 2.56 -11.96
N PRO A 317 5.71 2.35 -12.69
CA PRO A 317 5.90 2.86 -14.05
C PRO A 317 4.89 2.30 -15.07
N GLU A 318 4.33 1.11 -14.83
CA GLU A 318 3.30 0.46 -15.65
C GLU A 318 2.07 1.33 -15.88
N PHE A 319 1.72 2.16 -14.90
CA PHE A 319 0.54 3.01 -14.90
C PHE A 319 0.78 4.39 -15.52
N ARG A 320 2.02 4.71 -15.90
CA ARG A 320 2.41 5.94 -16.61
C ARG A 320 2.69 5.68 -18.10
N SER A 321 2.26 4.53 -18.59
CA SER A 321 2.39 4.17 -20.00
C SER A 321 1.37 4.93 -20.83
N THR A 322 1.80 5.50 -21.96
CA THR A 322 0.92 6.19 -22.92
C THR A 322 -0.26 5.32 -23.36
N TYR A 323 -0.07 4.00 -23.49
CA TYR A 323 -1.15 3.08 -23.88
C TYR A 323 -2.24 3.00 -22.80
N PHE A 324 -1.82 2.93 -21.54
CA PHE A 324 -2.73 2.85 -20.41
C PHE A 324 -3.50 4.16 -20.26
N GLU A 325 -2.80 5.30 -20.26
CA GLU A 325 -3.42 6.62 -20.19
C GLU A 325 -4.37 6.89 -21.37
N THR A 326 -4.02 6.45 -22.59
CA THR A 326 -4.89 6.58 -23.77
C THR A 326 -6.18 5.79 -23.62
N LEU A 327 -6.12 4.55 -23.10
CA LEU A 327 -7.30 3.75 -22.85
C LEU A 327 -8.20 4.41 -21.80
N LEU A 328 -7.63 4.86 -20.69
CA LEU A 328 -8.38 5.51 -19.63
C LEU A 328 -9.03 6.81 -20.12
N ALA A 329 -8.30 7.61 -20.89
CA ALA A 329 -8.82 8.85 -21.46
C ALA A 329 -9.98 8.58 -22.44
N ARG A 330 -9.85 7.59 -23.33
CA ARG A 330 -10.90 7.23 -24.29
C ARG A 330 -12.21 6.81 -23.61
N TYR A 331 -12.12 6.12 -22.48
CA TYR A 331 -13.28 5.63 -21.73
C TYR A 331 -13.60 6.47 -20.48
N GLU A 332 -13.08 7.70 -20.40
CA GLU A 332 -13.34 8.66 -19.33
C GLU A 332 -13.14 8.09 -17.91
N CYS A 333 -12.14 7.23 -17.77
CA CYS A 333 -11.73 6.63 -16.50
C CYS A 333 -10.74 7.56 -15.80
N THR A 334 -11.03 7.90 -14.54
CA THR A 334 -10.16 8.74 -13.71
C THR A 334 -9.06 7.89 -13.09
N GLN A 335 -7.82 8.30 -13.27
CA GLN A 335 -6.65 7.69 -12.63
C GLN A 335 -6.35 8.38 -11.30
N LYS A 336 -6.20 7.59 -10.23
CA LYS A 336 -5.74 8.06 -8.91
C LYS A 336 -4.53 7.26 -8.45
N ILE A 337 -3.39 7.95 -8.34
CA ILE A 337 -2.12 7.34 -7.92
C ILE A 337 -2.01 7.44 -6.39
N ARG A 338 -1.70 6.32 -5.73
CA ARG A 338 -1.45 6.32 -4.29
C ARG A 338 -0.25 7.21 -3.94
N PRO A 339 -0.36 8.10 -2.94
CA PRO A 339 0.77 8.93 -2.52
C PRO A 339 1.91 8.05 -2.00
N PRO A 340 3.18 8.43 -2.23
CA PRO A 340 4.36 7.63 -1.86
C PRO A 340 4.56 7.44 -0.34
N ALA A 341 3.69 7.98 0.51
CA ALA A 341 3.85 8.02 1.96
C ALA A 341 3.13 6.85 2.66
N ARG A 342 3.94 6.05 3.38
CA ARG A 342 3.60 4.98 4.36
C ARG A 342 3.34 3.56 3.84
N ALA A 343 4.16 3.07 2.91
CA ALA A 343 4.28 1.63 2.59
C ALA A 343 4.74 0.70 3.77
N ARG A 344 4.72 1.15 5.03
CA ARG A 344 5.38 0.48 6.18
C ARG A 344 4.45 -0.23 7.18
N PHE A 345 3.13 -0.20 7.04
CA PHE A 345 2.25 -0.79 8.08
C PHE A 345 1.17 -1.75 7.60
N GLY A 346 1.22 -2.23 6.36
CA GLY A 346 0.40 -3.35 5.91
C GLY A 346 1.32 -4.43 5.38
N SER A 347 1.54 -5.49 6.15
CA SER A 347 2.18 -6.69 5.61
C SER A 347 1.38 -7.18 4.38
N VAL A 348 2.03 -7.83 3.41
CA VAL A 348 1.33 -8.42 2.24
C VAL A 348 0.17 -9.32 2.67
N CYS A 349 0.27 -9.90 3.88
CA CYS A 349 -0.74 -10.72 4.54
C CYS A 349 -2.02 -9.97 4.97
N GLU A 350 -1.99 -8.64 5.14
CA GLU A 350 -3.17 -7.85 5.55
C GLU A 350 -3.97 -7.28 4.37
N ARG A 351 -3.40 -7.35 3.16
CA ARG A 351 -4.07 -6.98 1.90
C ARG A 351 -4.90 -8.15 1.37
N LEU A 352 -5.76 -7.90 0.38
CA LEU A 352 -6.58 -8.93 -0.28
C LEU A 352 -5.79 -10.16 -0.75
N PHE A 353 -4.51 -9.98 -1.09
CA PHE A 353 -3.58 -11.07 -1.42
C PHE A 353 -3.30 -12.03 -0.26
N GLY A 354 -3.31 -11.57 0.98
CA GLY A 354 -3.16 -12.42 2.15
C GLY A 354 -4.29 -13.45 2.25
N THR A 355 -5.51 -13.07 1.87
CA THR A 355 -6.66 -13.99 1.80
C THR A 355 -6.48 -15.00 0.68
N ALA A 356 -6.12 -14.57 -0.54
CA ALA A 356 -5.86 -15.48 -1.65
C ALA A 356 -4.72 -16.47 -1.33
N ASN A 357 -3.63 -15.99 -0.74
CA ASN A 357 -2.50 -16.82 -0.36
C ASN A 357 -2.89 -17.83 0.72
N THR A 358 -3.55 -17.38 1.79
CA THR A 358 -3.93 -18.25 2.92
C THR A 358 -5.02 -19.25 2.54
N HIS A 359 -6.07 -18.82 1.83
CA HIS A 359 -7.23 -19.68 1.54
C HIS A 359 -6.97 -20.64 0.39
N LEU A 360 -6.16 -20.25 -0.60
CA LEU A 360 -5.93 -21.06 -1.79
C LEU A 360 -4.47 -21.51 -1.89
N ILE A 361 -3.54 -20.58 -2.09
CA ILE A 361 -2.17 -20.90 -2.52
C ILE A 361 -1.43 -21.79 -1.51
N HIS A 362 -1.61 -21.52 -0.21
CA HIS A 362 -0.99 -22.26 0.87
C HIS A 362 -1.45 -23.73 0.96
N ASN A 363 -2.61 -24.05 0.39
CA ASN A 363 -3.15 -25.40 0.33
C ASN A 363 -2.70 -26.17 -0.91
N LEU A 364 -1.95 -25.54 -1.82
CA LEU A 364 -1.50 -26.17 -3.06
C LEU A 364 -0.14 -26.88 -2.88
N THR A 365 0.01 -28.04 -3.51
CA THR A 365 1.31 -28.71 -3.64
C THR A 365 2.28 -27.85 -4.47
N GLY A 366 3.52 -27.69 -4.00
CA GLY A 366 4.50 -26.79 -4.63
C GLY A 366 4.45 -25.35 -4.12
N ASN A 367 3.69 -25.08 -3.05
CA ASN A 367 3.72 -23.77 -2.38
C ASN A 367 5.08 -23.48 -1.74
N THR A 368 5.45 -22.20 -1.67
CA THR A 368 6.78 -21.76 -1.24
C THR A 368 6.84 -21.33 0.23
N GLN A 369 5.84 -21.64 1.06
CA GLN A 369 5.82 -21.22 2.47
C GLN A 369 7.07 -21.66 3.24
N LEU A 370 7.51 -22.91 3.02
CA LEU A 370 8.70 -23.48 3.65
C LEU A 370 10.00 -22.72 3.28
N THR A 371 10.05 -22.08 2.11
CA THR A 371 11.25 -21.34 1.67
C THR A 371 11.52 -20.07 2.48
N ARG A 372 10.56 -19.59 3.28
CA ARG A 372 10.80 -18.51 4.25
C ARG A 372 11.77 -18.96 5.35
N ASN A 373 11.81 -20.26 5.66
CA ASN A 373 12.76 -20.88 6.59
C ASN A 373 13.79 -21.71 5.80
N VAL A 374 14.65 -21.04 5.01
CA VAL A 374 15.61 -21.67 4.08
C VAL A 374 16.42 -22.82 4.71
N ARG A 375 16.76 -22.72 6.01
CA ARG A 375 17.52 -23.74 6.74
C ARG A 375 16.79 -25.08 6.94
N GLN A 376 15.46 -25.10 6.76
CA GLN A 376 14.62 -26.29 6.91
C GLN A 376 14.26 -26.95 5.58
N VAL A 377 14.65 -26.35 4.44
CA VAL A 377 14.31 -26.87 3.11
C VAL A 377 15.31 -27.96 2.71
N THR A 378 14.88 -29.22 2.79
CA THR A 378 15.60 -30.36 2.21
C THR A 378 15.21 -30.58 0.76
N GLN A 379 15.96 -31.41 0.02
CA GLN A 379 15.68 -31.71 -1.38
C GLN A 379 14.30 -32.35 -1.60
N SER A 380 13.83 -33.18 -0.66
CA SER A 380 12.53 -33.86 -0.74
C SER A 380 11.34 -32.93 -0.53
N VAL A 381 11.51 -31.84 0.23
CA VAL A 381 10.46 -30.85 0.52
C VAL A 381 10.63 -29.56 -0.28
N ASN A 382 11.58 -29.52 -1.22
CA ASN A 382 11.82 -28.34 -2.04
C ASN A 382 10.61 -28.09 -2.95
N PRO A 383 9.93 -26.92 -2.84
CA PRO A 383 8.76 -26.61 -3.65
C PRO A 383 9.00 -26.73 -5.15
N LYS A 384 10.24 -26.49 -5.61
CA LYS A 384 10.59 -26.62 -7.02
C LYS A 384 10.42 -28.03 -7.57
N ASN A 385 10.68 -29.03 -6.74
CA ASN A 385 10.54 -30.44 -7.07
C ASN A 385 9.08 -30.94 -6.92
N LEU A 386 8.28 -30.21 -6.13
CA LEU A 386 6.87 -30.50 -5.87
C LEU A 386 5.92 -29.70 -6.78
N ALA A 387 6.45 -28.92 -7.73
CA ALA A 387 5.67 -28.12 -8.66
C ALA A 387 4.83 -29.02 -9.58
N VAL A 388 3.52 -29.10 -9.35
CA VAL A 388 2.58 -29.89 -10.15
C VAL A 388 1.65 -29.05 -11.02
N TRP A 389 1.48 -27.78 -10.66
CA TRP A 389 0.54 -26.88 -11.30
C TRP A 389 1.10 -26.29 -12.58
N THR A 390 0.25 -26.17 -13.59
CA THR A 390 0.52 -25.39 -14.81
C THR A 390 -0.16 -24.03 -14.71
N LEU A 391 0.32 -23.03 -15.46
CA LEU A 391 -0.26 -21.68 -15.47
C LEU A 391 -1.77 -21.70 -15.78
N GLU A 392 -2.19 -22.53 -16.74
CA GLU A 392 -3.60 -22.70 -17.13
C GLU A 392 -4.46 -23.27 -16.00
N SER A 393 -4.01 -24.38 -15.39
CA SER A 393 -4.73 -25.03 -14.28
C SER A 393 -4.84 -24.12 -13.05
N LEU A 394 -3.77 -23.41 -12.70
CA LEU A 394 -3.77 -22.49 -11.58
C LEU A 394 -4.67 -21.28 -11.86
N SER A 395 -4.61 -20.72 -13.07
CA SER A 395 -5.46 -19.58 -13.44
C SER A 395 -6.94 -19.95 -13.40
N SER A 396 -7.32 -21.15 -13.88
CA SER A 396 -8.70 -21.62 -13.83
C SER A 396 -9.18 -21.76 -12.39
N ARG A 397 -8.36 -22.37 -11.53
CA ARG A 397 -8.65 -22.52 -10.10
C ARG A 397 -8.72 -21.19 -9.36
N LEU A 398 -7.86 -20.24 -9.70
CA LEU A 398 -7.88 -18.88 -9.15
C LEU A 398 -9.15 -18.14 -9.53
N CYS A 399 -9.61 -18.27 -10.78
CA CYS A 399 -10.87 -17.67 -11.22
C CYS A 399 -12.06 -18.28 -10.48
N GLU A 400 -12.11 -19.61 -10.36
CA GLU A 400 -13.14 -20.32 -9.59
C GLU A 400 -13.17 -19.83 -8.13
N TRP A 401 -12.00 -19.78 -7.48
CA TRP A 401 -11.88 -19.28 -6.12
C TRP A 401 -12.35 -17.82 -6.02
N ALA A 402 -11.87 -16.92 -6.87
CA ALA A 402 -12.17 -15.49 -6.78
C ALA A 402 -13.65 -15.19 -7.04
N TYR A 403 -14.27 -15.91 -7.98
CA TYR A 403 -15.59 -15.55 -8.50
C TYR A 403 -16.73 -16.36 -7.89
N GLU A 404 -16.46 -17.57 -7.40
CA GLU A 404 -17.48 -18.45 -6.83
C GLU A 404 -17.30 -18.66 -5.33
N VAL A 405 -16.07 -18.75 -4.84
CA VAL A 405 -15.80 -19.01 -3.41
C VAL A 405 -15.67 -17.70 -2.63
N TYR A 406 -14.67 -16.88 -2.93
CA TYR A 406 -14.43 -15.61 -2.25
C TYR A 406 -15.64 -14.67 -2.33
N ASP A 407 -16.29 -14.64 -3.50
CA ASP A 407 -17.44 -13.78 -3.77
C ASP A 407 -18.66 -14.10 -2.88
N THR A 408 -18.74 -15.32 -2.32
CA THR A 408 -19.84 -15.78 -1.47
C THR A 408 -19.50 -15.83 0.03
N ILE A 409 -18.23 -15.66 0.40
CA ILE A 409 -17.81 -15.60 1.80
C ILE A 409 -18.16 -14.25 2.40
N GLU A 410 -18.75 -14.23 3.59
CA GLU A 410 -19.07 -13.00 4.30
C GLU A 410 -17.80 -12.17 4.59
N HIS A 411 -17.81 -10.91 4.18
CA HIS A 411 -16.68 -10.02 4.39
C HIS A 411 -16.81 -9.27 5.73
N PRO A 412 -15.80 -9.30 6.62
CA PRO A 412 -15.91 -8.74 7.99
C PRO A 412 -16.33 -7.27 8.06
N THR A 413 -15.89 -6.43 7.11
CA THR A 413 -16.26 -5.01 7.08
C THR A 413 -17.57 -4.71 6.36
N LEU A 414 -18.12 -5.67 5.62
CA LEU A 414 -19.41 -5.51 4.93
C LEU A 414 -20.58 -6.07 5.75
N GLY A 415 -20.34 -7.10 6.57
CA GLY A 415 -21.40 -7.86 7.26
C GLY A 415 -22.32 -8.62 6.30
N GLN A 416 -21.85 -8.86 5.07
CA GLN A 416 -22.50 -9.60 4.00
C GLN A 416 -21.42 -10.04 2.98
N SER A 417 -21.77 -10.91 2.03
CA SER A 417 -20.82 -11.35 1.00
C SER A 417 -20.54 -10.25 -0.06
N PRO A 418 -19.37 -10.28 -0.73
CA PRO A 418 -19.08 -9.37 -1.84
C PRO A 418 -20.13 -9.42 -2.97
N ARG A 419 -20.64 -10.60 -3.28
CA ARG A 419 -21.69 -10.82 -4.29
C ARG A 419 -22.98 -10.09 -3.92
N GLU A 420 -23.45 -10.26 -2.70
CA GLU A 420 -24.67 -9.60 -2.19
C GLU A 420 -24.50 -8.08 -2.17
N ALA A 421 -23.37 -7.60 -1.67
CA ALA A 421 -23.06 -6.16 -1.65
C ALA A 421 -23.07 -5.55 -3.05
N PHE A 422 -22.47 -6.25 -4.01
CA PHE A 422 -22.43 -5.83 -5.40
C PHE A 422 -23.82 -5.80 -6.04
N GLN A 423 -24.62 -6.85 -5.87
CA GLN A 423 -25.98 -6.94 -6.41
C GLN A 423 -26.90 -5.87 -5.80
N ALA A 424 -26.89 -5.72 -4.48
CA ALA A 424 -27.66 -4.68 -3.79
C ALA A 424 -27.23 -3.27 -4.25
N GLY A 425 -25.93 -3.04 -4.42
CA GLY A 425 -25.39 -1.78 -4.94
C GLY A 425 -25.83 -1.46 -6.36
N LEU A 426 -25.88 -2.47 -7.24
CA LEU A 426 -26.40 -2.30 -8.61
C LEU A 426 -27.90 -2.03 -8.62
N ALA A 427 -28.68 -2.72 -7.79
CA ALA A 427 -30.12 -2.51 -7.66
C ALA A 427 -30.45 -1.09 -7.18
N GLN A 428 -29.68 -0.57 -6.21
CA GLN A 428 -29.89 0.78 -5.65
C GLN A 428 -29.40 1.90 -6.57
N SER A 429 -28.26 1.71 -7.24
CA SER A 429 -27.58 2.79 -7.97
C SER A 429 -27.79 2.76 -9.50
N GLY A 430 -28.44 1.71 -10.01
CA GLY A 430 -28.68 1.48 -11.43
C GLY A 430 -27.46 0.96 -12.20
N ILE A 431 -27.72 0.20 -13.27
CA ILE A 431 -26.70 -0.49 -14.08
C ILE A 431 -25.86 0.48 -14.93
N ARG A 432 -26.40 1.66 -15.29
CA ARG A 432 -25.77 2.66 -16.17
C ARG A 432 -25.35 2.06 -17.53
N SER A 433 -26.34 1.64 -18.30
CA SER A 433 -26.15 1.05 -19.64
C SER A 433 -25.28 1.91 -20.59
N HIS A 434 -25.31 3.23 -20.47
CA HIS A 434 -24.46 4.14 -21.26
C HIS A 434 -22.95 4.00 -21.00
N ARG A 435 -22.53 3.29 -19.93
CA ARG A 435 -21.12 2.97 -19.65
C ARG A 435 -20.72 1.57 -20.11
N LEU A 436 -21.60 0.86 -20.83
CA LEU A 436 -21.27 -0.43 -21.40
C LEU A 436 -20.31 -0.24 -22.58
N ILE A 437 -19.31 -1.12 -22.64
CA ILE A 437 -18.24 -1.16 -23.63
C ILE A 437 -18.37 -2.51 -24.33
N ALA A 438 -18.53 -2.47 -25.65
CA ALA A 438 -18.50 -3.68 -26.45
C ALA A 438 -17.09 -4.28 -26.43
N TYR A 439 -17.01 -5.60 -26.30
CA TYR A 439 -15.75 -6.32 -26.40
C TYR A 439 -15.42 -6.58 -27.89
N ASP A 440 -15.29 -5.50 -28.65
CA ASP A 440 -15.11 -5.49 -30.10
C ASP A 440 -13.65 -5.30 -30.51
N ASP A 441 -13.37 -5.41 -31.81
CA ASP A 441 -12.01 -5.28 -32.34
C ASP A 441 -11.37 -3.93 -32.03
N ASP A 442 -12.16 -2.86 -31.92
CA ASP A 442 -11.65 -1.53 -31.59
C ASP A 442 -11.16 -1.47 -30.14
N PHE A 443 -11.95 -2.00 -29.19
CA PHE A 443 -11.52 -2.15 -27.80
C PHE A 443 -10.31 -3.08 -27.68
N LEU A 444 -10.32 -4.20 -28.42
CA LEU A 444 -9.22 -5.13 -28.43
C LEU A 444 -7.94 -4.43 -28.90
N VAL A 445 -7.96 -3.73 -30.03
CA VAL A 445 -6.79 -3.03 -30.59
C VAL A 445 -6.18 -2.03 -29.61
N LEU A 446 -6.99 -1.29 -28.87
CA LEU A 446 -6.50 -0.34 -27.86
C LEU A 446 -5.81 -1.01 -26.67
N THR A 447 -6.14 -2.27 -26.41
CA THR A 447 -5.59 -3.06 -25.31
C THR A 447 -4.44 -3.98 -25.74
N LEU A 448 -4.05 -3.99 -27.02
CA LEU A 448 -2.95 -4.82 -27.50
C LEU A 448 -1.58 -4.23 -27.16
N PRO A 449 -0.70 -4.98 -26.48
CA PRO A 449 0.69 -4.59 -26.36
C PRO A 449 1.37 -4.55 -27.73
N THR A 450 2.26 -3.58 -27.89
CA THR A 450 3.13 -3.48 -29.07
C THR A 450 4.55 -3.97 -28.75
N THR A 451 5.34 -4.16 -29.81
CA THR A 451 6.79 -4.29 -29.72
C THR A 451 7.45 -2.96 -29.34
N ARG A 452 8.67 -3.00 -28.80
CA ARG A 452 9.44 -1.80 -28.40
C ARG A 452 9.56 -0.73 -29.51
N LYS A 453 9.59 -1.16 -30.78
CA LYS A 453 9.72 -0.25 -31.93
C LYS A 453 8.36 0.19 -32.51
N GLY A 454 7.24 -0.34 -32.02
CA GLY A 454 5.91 -0.08 -32.60
C GLY A 454 5.66 -0.76 -33.95
N THR A 455 6.71 -1.17 -34.65
CA THR A 455 6.69 -1.68 -36.02
C THR A 455 7.66 -2.83 -36.18
N VAL A 456 7.33 -3.76 -37.08
CA VAL A 456 8.19 -4.90 -37.43
C VAL A 456 8.32 -4.95 -38.95
N LYS A 457 9.52 -5.29 -39.44
CA LYS A 457 9.76 -5.54 -40.86
C LYS A 457 9.18 -6.91 -41.21
N VAL A 458 8.37 -6.97 -42.26
CA VAL A 458 7.94 -8.24 -42.85
C VAL A 458 9.02 -8.76 -43.78
N PHE A 459 9.35 -10.04 -43.64
CA PHE A 459 10.15 -10.81 -44.56
C PHE A 459 9.21 -11.49 -45.56
N PRO A 460 9.26 -11.14 -46.86
CA PRO A 460 8.49 -11.83 -47.89
C PRO A 460 8.67 -13.36 -47.79
N GLY A 461 7.56 -14.11 -47.79
CA GLY A 461 7.55 -15.56 -47.67
C GLY A 461 7.86 -16.16 -46.29
N ARG A 462 8.31 -15.35 -45.31
CA ARG A 462 8.60 -15.81 -43.92
C ARG A 462 7.80 -15.08 -42.84
N GLY A 463 7.17 -13.96 -43.18
CA GLY A 463 6.28 -13.20 -42.30
C GLY A 463 7.05 -12.26 -41.37
N ILE A 464 6.61 -12.11 -40.13
CA ILE A 464 7.30 -11.28 -39.13
C ILE A 464 8.04 -12.15 -38.12
N LYS A 465 9.17 -11.65 -37.61
CA LYS A 465 9.88 -12.27 -36.49
C LYS A 465 9.78 -11.39 -35.26
N VAL A 466 9.18 -11.90 -34.18
CA VAL A 466 9.02 -11.19 -32.90
C VAL A 466 9.48 -12.11 -31.78
N HIS A 467 10.43 -11.66 -30.96
CA HIS A 467 11.02 -12.44 -29.86
C HIS A 467 11.51 -13.84 -30.27
N GLY A 468 12.09 -13.97 -31.46
CA GLY A 468 12.63 -15.24 -31.96
C GLY A 468 11.61 -16.12 -32.69
N LEU A 469 10.31 -15.86 -32.51
CA LEU A 469 9.23 -16.61 -33.13
C LEU A 469 8.80 -15.98 -34.47
N TYR A 470 8.46 -16.83 -35.43
CA TYR A 470 7.97 -16.42 -36.74
C TYR A 470 6.45 -16.50 -36.79
N TYR A 471 5.83 -15.47 -37.36
CA TYR A 471 4.38 -15.39 -37.54
C TYR A 471 4.08 -15.10 -39.00
N TRP A 472 3.19 -15.90 -39.58
CA TRP A 472 2.75 -15.76 -40.95
C TRP A 472 1.25 -15.42 -41.02
N CYS A 473 0.90 -14.57 -41.99
CA CYS A 473 -0.45 -14.26 -42.42
C CYS A 473 -0.36 -13.93 -43.92
N ASP A 474 -1.39 -14.22 -44.72
CA ASP A 474 -1.37 -13.95 -46.16
C ASP A 474 -1.18 -12.47 -46.50
N SER A 475 -1.59 -11.56 -45.60
CA SER A 475 -1.34 -10.12 -45.73
C SER A 475 0.15 -9.75 -45.74
N PHE A 476 1.06 -10.65 -45.33
CA PHE A 476 2.51 -10.41 -45.30
C PHE A 476 3.23 -10.64 -46.62
N ARG A 477 2.53 -11.13 -47.65
CA ARG A 477 3.13 -11.39 -48.97
C ARG A 477 3.76 -10.14 -49.62
N MET A 478 3.24 -8.95 -49.33
CA MET A 478 3.66 -7.70 -49.98
C MET A 478 4.92 -7.02 -49.39
N GLY A 479 5.63 -7.62 -48.42
CA GLY A 479 6.97 -7.15 -48.04
C GLY A 479 7.10 -5.72 -47.49
N CYS A 480 6.08 -5.21 -46.79
CA CYS A 480 6.08 -3.86 -46.20
C CYS A 480 6.49 -3.83 -44.72
N ARG A 481 6.65 -2.63 -44.13
CA ARG A 481 6.69 -2.47 -42.66
C ARG A 481 5.26 -2.42 -42.15
N TYR A 482 4.97 -3.16 -41.08
CA TYR A 482 3.65 -3.19 -40.45
C TYR A 482 3.73 -2.74 -39.00
N ARG A 483 2.69 -2.06 -38.54
CA ARG A 483 2.41 -1.93 -37.11
C ARG A 483 1.92 -3.30 -36.63
N VAL A 484 2.58 -3.82 -35.60
CA VAL A 484 2.27 -5.15 -35.06
C VAL A 484 1.73 -4.97 -33.66
N CYS A 485 0.48 -5.35 -33.49
CA CYS A 485 -0.15 -5.49 -32.20
C CYS A 485 -0.18 -6.98 -31.85
N LEU A 486 0.32 -7.32 -30.67
CA LEU A 486 0.40 -8.70 -30.21
C LEU A 486 -0.85 -8.98 -29.38
N ARG A 487 -1.61 -10.02 -29.73
CA ARG A 487 -2.64 -10.58 -28.84
C ARG A 487 -1.99 -11.52 -27.84
N PRO A 488 -1.97 -11.20 -26.55
CA PRO A 488 -1.89 -12.22 -25.52
C PRO A 488 -3.27 -12.88 -25.49
N GLU A 489 -3.33 -14.17 -25.79
CA GLU A 489 -4.52 -14.95 -25.47
C GLU A 489 -4.62 -15.08 -23.95
N SER A 490 -5.85 -15.02 -23.44
CA SER A 490 -6.14 -15.09 -22.01
C SER A 490 -5.94 -16.51 -21.51
N VAL A 491 -5.18 -16.63 -20.43
CA VAL A 491 -4.90 -17.83 -19.63
C VAL A 491 -4.01 -18.86 -20.32
N GLY A 492 -2.78 -19.02 -19.80
CA GLY A 492 -1.99 -20.25 -19.96
C GLY A 492 -1.21 -20.42 -21.27
N ALA A 493 -1.76 -19.95 -22.40
CA ALA A 493 -1.11 -20.05 -23.69
C ALA A 493 -0.71 -18.66 -24.19
N MET A 494 0.59 -18.38 -24.19
CA MET A 494 1.13 -17.22 -24.91
C MET A 494 1.15 -17.52 -26.42
N LEU A 495 -0.03 -17.81 -27.00
CA LEU A 495 -0.20 -17.88 -28.44
C LEU A 495 -0.30 -16.45 -28.95
N PHE A 496 0.84 -15.93 -29.38
CA PHE A 496 0.93 -14.64 -30.04
C PHE A 496 0.25 -14.72 -31.41
N ARG A 497 -0.95 -14.13 -31.55
CA ARG A 497 -1.48 -13.78 -32.88
C ARG A 497 -1.11 -12.35 -33.20
N ALA A 498 -0.30 -12.16 -34.24
CA ALA A 498 -0.03 -10.85 -34.80
C ALA A 498 -1.29 -10.34 -35.51
N LEU A 499 -1.90 -9.27 -34.98
CA LEU A 499 -2.88 -8.50 -35.73
C LEU A 499 -2.13 -7.38 -36.45
N CYS A 500 -2.21 -7.39 -37.77
CA CYS A 500 -1.62 -6.35 -38.61
C CYS A 500 -2.74 -5.59 -39.32
N ARG A 501 -2.83 -4.28 -39.03
CA ARG A 501 -3.66 -3.36 -39.81
C ARG A 501 -2.76 -2.68 -40.84
N LEU A 502 -3.24 -2.59 -42.08
CA LEU A 502 -2.69 -1.73 -43.12
C LEU A 502 -3.00 -0.27 -42.76
N SER A 503 -2.15 0.36 -41.96
CA SER A 503 -2.19 1.81 -41.78
C SER A 503 -0.99 2.42 -42.51
N GLY A 504 -1.24 2.87 -43.74
CA GLY A 504 -0.32 3.68 -44.53
C GLY A 504 0.67 2.86 -45.35
N MET A 505 0.33 2.63 -46.62
CA MET A 505 1.31 2.64 -47.70
C MET A 505 2.17 3.92 -47.54
N LEU A 506 3.39 3.80 -47.04
CA LEU A 506 4.45 4.73 -47.42
C LEU A 506 4.91 4.30 -48.82
N THR A 507 4.02 4.44 -49.81
CA THR A 507 4.38 4.36 -51.22
C THR A 507 5.14 5.64 -51.55
N LYS A 508 6.42 5.50 -51.91
CA LYS A 508 6.96 6.37 -52.97
C LYS A 508 6.06 6.15 -54.18
N GLY A 509 5.51 7.25 -54.69
CA GLY A 509 4.31 7.27 -55.53
C GLY A 509 4.35 6.37 -56.77
N THR A 510 3.19 5.84 -57.13
CA THR A 510 2.45 6.12 -58.39
C THR A 510 1.22 5.21 -58.47
N ASP A 511 0.11 5.80 -58.92
CA ASP A 511 -1.15 5.27 -59.47
C ASP A 511 -1.98 4.15 -58.79
N ASP A 512 -3.15 4.59 -58.33
CA ASP A 512 -4.50 4.25 -58.82
C ASP A 512 -4.94 2.76 -58.96
N ARG A 513 -5.86 2.33 -58.07
CA ARG A 513 -7.23 1.82 -58.36
C ARG A 513 -7.76 0.78 -57.36
N SER A 514 -9.07 0.94 -57.09
CA SER A 514 -10.10 -0.02 -56.67
C SER A 514 -10.02 -0.67 -55.27
N GLY A 515 -11.09 -0.43 -54.51
CA GLY A 515 -11.38 -1.05 -53.23
C GLY A 515 -12.00 -2.45 -53.35
N GLY A 516 -11.96 -3.16 -52.22
CA GLY A 516 -12.65 -4.44 -52.01
C GLY A 516 -12.44 -4.90 -50.56
N VAL A 517 -13.51 -4.86 -49.77
CA VAL A 517 -13.55 -5.43 -48.41
C VAL A 517 -13.84 -6.92 -48.54
N ALA A 518 -12.89 -7.77 -48.20
CA ALA A 518 -13.10 -9.21 -48.12
C ALA A 518 -13.46 -9.61 -46.68
N GLN A 519 -14.76 -9.85 -46.43
CA GLN A 519 -15.23 -10.68 -45.32
C GLN A 519 -14.93 -12.15 -45.65
N ALA A 520 -14.25 -12.86 -44.75
CA ALA A 520 -14.13 -14.32 -44.80
C ALA A 520 -15.14 -14.94 -43.82
N PRO A 521 -15.80 -16.06 -44.17
CA PRO A 521 -16.92 -16.60 -43.41
C PRO A 521 -16.47 -17.31 -42.14
N VAL A 522 -17.26 -17.15 -41.08
CA VAL A 522 -17.17 -17.90 -39.83
C VAL A 522 -17.78 -19.29 -40.07
N PRO A 523 -17.08 -20.42 -39.81
CA PRO A 523 -17.72 -21.72 -39.86
C PRO A 523 -18.68 -21.88 -38.67
N PRO A 524 -19.84 -22.54 -38.84
CA PRO A 524 -20.79 -22.73 -37.76
C PRO A 524 -20.19 -23.65 -36.68
N PHE A 525 -20.30 -23.21 -35.44
CA PHE A 525 -20.02 -24.00 -34.26
C PHE A 525 -21.12 -25.07 -34.12
N GLN A 526 -20.84 -26.30 -34.55
CA GLN A 526 -21.62 -27.48 -34.18
C GLN A 526 -20.90 -28.19 -33.03
N GLY A 527 -21.63 -28.48 -31.95
CA GLY A 527 -21.14 -29.31 -30.85
C GLY A 527 -21.37 -28.78 -29.44
N LEU A 528 -22.52 -28.15 -29.16
CA LEU A 528 -23.12 -28.24 -27.82
C LEU A 528 -24.05 -29.44 -27.90
N ASP A 529 -23.61 -30.62 -27.44
CA ASP A 529 -24.51 -31.68 -26.94
C ASP A 529 -23.80 -32.90 -26.33
N ASP A 530 -22.47 -33.00 -26.35
CA ASP A 530 -21.78 -34.23 -25.90
C ASP A 530 -21.09 -34.15 -24.52
N PHE A 531 -21.57 -33.29 -23.61
CA PHE A 531 -21.08 -33.25 -22.23
C PHE A 531 -22.16 -33.33 -21.15
N ARG A 532 -23.43 -33.56 -21.53
CA ARG A 532 -24.55 -33.76 -20.61
C ARG A 532 -24.89 -35.23 -20.28
N GLN A 533 -24.11 -36.20 -20.76
CA GLN A 533 -24.37 -37.63 -20.52
C GLN A 533 -23.34 -38.38 -19.64
N LYS A 534 -22.40 -37.70 -18.98
CA LYS A 534 -21.42 -38.36 -18.08
C LYS A 534 -21.33 -37.79 -16.65
N ALA A 535 -22.44 -37.25 -16.14
CA ALA A 535 -22.55 -36.81 -14.74
C ALA A 535 -23.85 -37.29 -14.09
N GLY A 536 -24.23 -38.55 -14.35
CA GLY A 536 -25.39 -39.20 -13.74
C GLY A 536 -25.08 -40.64 -13.38
N HIS A 537 -24.44 -40.85 -12.24
CA HIS A 537 -24.54 -42.05 -11.37
C HIS A 537 -23.89 -41.65 -10.04
N VAL A 538 -24.67 -41.04 -9.14
CA VAL A 538 -25.42 -41.70 -8.05
C VAL A 538 -24.49 -42.08 -6.90
N PHE A 539 -24.58 -41.27 -5.85
CA PHE A 539 -24.35 -41.64 -4.47
C PHE A 539 -25.11 -42.94 -4.16
N GLU A 540 -24.43 -43.96 -3.64
CA GLU A 540 -25.10 -44.97 -2.81
C GLU A 540 -24.34 -45.16 -1.50
N VAL A 541 -25.16 -45.20 -0.45
CA VAL A 541 -24.84 -45.29 0.96
C VAL A 541 -24.94 -46.77 1.36
N GLY A 542 -23.99 -47.25 2.16
CA GLY A 542 -24.07 -48.49 2.94
C GLY A 542 -22.70 -48.75 3.59
N GLY A 543 -22.51 -48.86 4.90
CA GLY A 543 -23.44 -49.17 5.97
C GLY A 543 -23.39 -50.65 6.36
N VAL A 544 -22.23 -51.13 6.85
CA VAL A 544 -22.03 -52.00 8.04
C VAL A 544 -20.63 -51.73 8.57
#